data_AF-T0MH95-F1
#
_entry.id   AF-T0MH95-F1
#
_cell.length_a   1.000
_cell.length_b   1.000
_cell.length_c   1.000
_cell.angle_alpha   90.00
_cell.angle_beta   90.00
_cell.angle_gamma   90.00
#
_symmetry.space_group_name_H-M   'P 1'
#
loop_
_entity.id
_entity.type
_entity.pdbx_description
1 polymer ?
#
loop_
_entity_poly.entity_id
_entity_poly.type
_entity_poly.pdbx_seq_one_letter_code
_entity_poly.pdbx_strand_id
1 'polypeptide(L)'
;MYKNKIKDCENLDIDKKLRDEANVVLDVIQKYDKNYLISICSVLDLLTGKLMKKNLLNIDLYRVSEVLFEPSLIGSNQMGLAEIIEEVLNKYEDCNDIFITGGFSQIEGLKDRIKYEADKCRSVCVRIANDPIDDSVKGACFSEIFQTYYFKDKCD
;
A
#
# COMPACT_ATOMS: atom_id res chain seq x y z
N MET A 1 15.51 30.88 31.52
CA MET A 1 14.26 30.34 32.12
C MET A 1 13.66 29.18 31.31
N TYR A 2 13.54 29.28 29.97
CA TYR A 2 13.00 28.19 29.13
C TYR A 2 13.87 26.91 29.04
N LYS A 3 15.20 27.03 29.00
CA LYS A 3 16.11 25.87 28.98
C LYS A 3 16.00 24.97 30.22
N ASN A 4 15.66 25.53 31.38
CA ASN A 4 15.48 24.74 32.61
C ASN A 4 14.14 23.98 32.59
N LYS A 5 13.07 24.59 32.07
CA LYS A 5 11.78 23.90 31.86
C LYS A 5 11.87 22.71 30.90
N ILE A 6 12.73 22.78 29.88
CA ILE A 6 12.98 21.66 28.95
C ILE A 6 13.81 20.56 29.65
N LYS A 7 14.76 20.94 30.51
CA LYS A 7 15.58 20.00 31.27
C LYS A 7 14.77 19.19 32.30
N ASP A 8 13.72 19.80 32.85
CA ASP A 8 12.78 19.12 33.75
C ASP A 8 11.88 18.10 33.00
N CYS A 9 11.67 18.27 31.69
CA CYS A 9 10.87 17.35 30.85
C CYS A 9 11.61 16.05 30.46
N GLU A 10 12.93 15.98 30.62
CA GLU A 10 13.74 14.80 30.29
C GLU A 10 14.48 14.29 31.53
N ASN A 11 13.79 14.28 32.69
CA ASN A 11 14.39 13.77 33.91
C ASN A 11 14.32 12.23 33.92
N LEU A 12 15.29 11.61 33.23
CA LEU A 12 15.42 10.16 33.06
C LEU A 12 15.31 9.37 34.38
N ASP A 13 15.71 9.98 35.49
CA ASP A 13 15.61 9.38 36.83
C ASP A 13 14.17 9.27 37.33
N ILE A 14 13.31 10.24 36.99
CA ILE A 14 11.88 10.21 37.33
C ILE A 14 11.17 9.19 36.44
N ASP A 15 11.47 9.18 35.14
CA ASP A 15 10.91 8.21 34.21
C ASP A 15 11.27 6.78 34.60
N LYS A 16 12.51 6.56 35.06
CA LYS A 16 12.94 5.24 35.54
C LYS A 16 12.16 4.81 36.77
N LYS A 17 11.98 5.71 37.75
CA LYS A 17 11.16 5.44 38.95
C LYS A 17 9.71 5.12 38.60
N LEU A 18 9.09 5.89 37.71
CA LEU A 18 7.72 5.66 37.26
C LEU A 18 7.56 4.33 36.54
N ARG A 19 8.55 3.90 35.75
CA ARG A 19 8.55 2.56 35.13
C ARG A 19 8.70 1.45 36.16
N ASP A 20 9.57 1.61 37.14
CA ASP A 20 9.77 0.64 38.22
C ASP A 20 8.48 0.48 39.04
N GLU A 21 7.80 1.58 39.38
CA GLU A 21 6.50 1.58 40.05
C GLU A 21 5.41 0.89 39.21
N ALA A 22 5.35 1.19 37.90
CA ALA A 22 4.41 0.56 36.99
C ALA A 22 4.59 -0.97 36.90
N ASN A 23 5.84 -1.45 36.90
CA ASN A 23 6.16 -2.88 36.88
C ASN A 23 5.68 -3.61 38.15
N VAL A 24 5.82 -2.98 39.32
CA VAL A 24 5.32 -3.54 40.60
C VAL A 24 3.80 -3.71 40.57
N VAL A 25 3.07 -2.72 40.06
CA VAL A 25 1.61 -2.81 39.92
C VAL A 25 1.23 -3.88 38.90
N LEU A 26 2.01 -4.03 37.83
CA LEU A 26 1.78 -5.04 36.80
C LEU A 26 1.93 -6.47 37.34
N ASP A 27 2.93 -6.72 38.18
CA ASP A 27 3.12 -8.02 38.87
C ASP A 27 1.93 -8.36 39.77
N VAL A 28 1.31 -7.36 40.40
CA VAL A 28 0.10 -7.56 41.19
C VAL A 28 -1.07 -7.90 40.28
N ILE A 29 -1.27 -7.16 39.19
CA ILE A 29 -2.39 -7.38 38.27
C ILE A 29 -2.29 -8.76 37.61
N GLN A 30 -1.10 -9.20 37.16
CA GLN A 30 -0.91 -10.51 36.53
C GLN A 30 -1.24 -11.69 37.46
N LYS A 31 -1.11 -11.53 38.78
CA LYS A 31 -1.50 -12.58 39.75
C LYS A 31 -3.01 -12.80 39.76
N TYR A 32 -3.79 -11.74 39.55
CA TYR A 32 -5.25 -11.78 39.58
C TYR A 32 -5.88 -11.97 38.20
N ASP A 33 -5.26 -11.42 37.15
CA ASP A 33 -5.66 -11.60 35.76
C ASP A 33 -4.46 -12.08 34.93
N LYS A 34 -4.41 -13.40 34.70
CA LYS A 34 -3.38 -14.04 33.87
C LYS A 34 -3.43 -13.61 32.40
N ASN A 35 -4.54 -13.01 31.95
CA ASN A 35 -4.74 -12.57 30.57
C ASN A 35 -4.54 -11.06 30.40
N TYR A 36 -3.99 -10.37 31.40
CA TYR A 36 -3.74 -8.93 31.33
C TYR A 36 -2.62 -8.60 30.31
N LEU A 37 -3.01 -8.17 29.11
CA LEU A 37 -2.15 -7.99 27.92
C LEU A 37 -1.38 -6.64 27.87
N ILE A 38 -1.51 -5.79 28.87
CA ILE A 38 -1.07 -4.37 28.75
C ILE A 38 0.46 -4.20 28.78
N SER A 39 1.25 -5.18 29.22
CA SER A 39 2.72 -5.04 29.29
C SER A 39 3.47 -5.28 27.98
N ILE A 40 2.84 -5.84 26.94
CA ILE A 40 3.56 -6.35 25.76
C ILE A 40 3.14 -5.63 24.47
N CYS A 41 2.06 -4.85 24.51
CA CYS A 41 1.54 -4.19 23.32
C CYS A 41 2.32 -2.91 23.02
N SER A 42 3.18 -2.93 22.00
CA SER A 42 3.58 -1.68 21.36
C SER A 42 2.34 -0.98 20.82
N VAL A 43 2.35 0.35 20.74
CA VAL A 43 1.30 1.12 20.03
C VAL A 43 1.09 0.55 18.62
N LEU A 44 2.18 0.07 18.01
CA LEU A 44 2.17 -0.57 16.70
C LEU A 44 1.45 -1.94 16.71
N ASP A 45 1.58 -2.72 17.79
CA ASP A 45 0.86 -4.00 17.95
C ASP A 45 -0.64 -3.79 18.20
N LEU A 46 -1.01 -2.69 18.88
CA LEU A 46 -2.40 -2.26 19.04
C LEU A 46 -3.00 -1.83 17.70
N LEU A 47 -2.28 -1.00 16.94
CA LEU A 47 -2.74 -0.48 15.64
C LEU A 47 -2.85 -1.56 14.56
N THR A 48 -1.96 -2.56 14.60
CA THR A 48 -1.98 -3.69 13.65
C THR A 48 -2.94 -4.80 14.06
N GLY A 49 -3.46 -4.80 15.29
CA GLY A 49 -4.39 -5.81 15.80
C GLY A 49 -3.76 -7.20 16.03
N LYS A 50 -2.42 -7.30 15.94
CA LYS A 50 -1.67 -8.56 15.92
C LYS A 50 -1.93 -9.44 17.14
N LEU A 51 -2.05 -8.84 18.31
CA LEU A 51 -2.34 -9.54 19.58
C LEU A 51 -3.82 -9.93 19.74
N MET A 52 -4.73 -9.26 19.02
CA MET A 52 -6.16 -9.57 19.01
C MET A 52 -6.52 -10.69 18.01
N LYS A 53 -5.51 -11.31 17.36
CA LYS A 53 -5.69 -12.24 16.22
C LYS A 53 -6.60 -11.66 15.13
N LYS A 54 -6.61 -10.33 14.99
CA LYS A 54 -7.35 -9.60 13.97
C LYS A 54 -6.35 -8.85 13.10
N ASN A 55 -6.48 -8.95 11.79
CA ASN A 55 -5.72 -8.12 10.88
C ASN A 55 -6.46 -6.80 10.72
N LEU A 56 -5.92 -5.72 11.31
CA LEU A 56 -6.43 -4.37 11.08
C LEU A 56 -5.88 -3.86 9.74
N LEU A 57 -6.66 -4.05 8.67
CA LEU A 57 -6.34 -3.52 7.34
C LEU A 57 -6.59 -2.02 7.33
N ASN A 58 -5.54 -1.23 7.55
CA ASN A 58 -5.60 0.22 7.48
C ASN A 58 -4.78 0.72 6.28
N ILE A 59 -3.50 0.99 6.51
CA ILE A 59 -2.62 1.64 5.53
C ILE A 59 -2.08 0.64 4.49
N ASP A 60 -2.05 -0.65 4.83
CA ASP A 60 -1.44 -1.68 3.98
C ASP A 60 -2.12 -1.82 2.62
N LEU A 61 -3.42 -1.52 2.51
CA LEU A 61 -4.15 -1.54 1.24
C LEU A 61 -3.56 -0.53 0.23
N TYR A 62 -3.24 0.67 0.71
CA TYR A 62 -2.61 1.70 -0.13
C TYR A 62 -1.14 1.39 -0.41
N ARG A 63 -0.42 0.82 0.57
CA ARG A 63 0.99 0.45 0.39
C ARG A 63 1.19 -0.61 -0.67
N VAL A 64 0.28 -1.58 -0.77
CA VAL A 64 0.38 -2.64 -1.78
C VAL A 64 0.24 -2.08 -3.19
N SER A 65 -0.70 -1.17 -3.44
CA SER A 65 -0.83 -0.50 -4.74
C SER A 65 0.33 0.44 -5.04
N GLU A 66 0.92 1.07 -4.01
CA GLU A 66 2.04 1.99 -4.19
C GLU A 66 3.30 1.28 -4.67
N VAL A 67 3.46 -0.04 -4.46
CA VAL A 67 4.59 -0.81 -4.99
C VAL A 67 4.75 -0.67 -6.51
N LEU A 68 3.67 -0.41 -7.25
CA LEU A 68 3.72 -0.17 -8.69
C LEU A 68 4.47 1.13 -9.04
N PHE A 69 4.38 2.14 -8.17
CA PHE A 69 5.03 3.44 -8.34
C PHE A 69 6.36 3.53 -7.57
N GLU A 70 6.48 2.81 -6.45
CA GLU A 70 7.66 2.74 -5.60
C GLU A 70 8.02 1.26 -5.29
N PRO A 71 8.70 0.56 -6.21
CA PRO A 71 9.10 -0.85 -6.02
C PRO A 71 10.08 -1.06 -4.86
N SER A 72 10.76 -0.01 -4.40
CA SER A 72 11.68 -0.04 -3.27
C SER A 72 10.99 -0.50 -1.96
N LEU A 73 9.66 -0.32 -1.85
CA LEU A 73 8.85 -0.77 -0.72
C LEU A 73 8.93 -2.29 -0.47
N ILE A 74 9.17 -3.08 -1.53
CA ILE A 74 9.38 -4.53 -1.46
C ILE A 74 10.86 -4.92 -1.61
N GLY A 75 11.77 -3.96 -1.60
CA GLY A 75 13.20 -4.17 -1.83
C GLY A 75 13.57 -4.43 -3.29
N SER A 76 12.69 -4.07 -4.25
CA SER A 76 13.01 -4.12 -5.68
C SER A 76 13.78 -2.86 -6.08
N ASN A 77 14.90 -3.04 -6.79
CA ASN A 77 15.71 -1.94 -7.34
C ASN A 77 15.29 -1.56 -8.78
N GLN A 78 14.10 -2.00 -9.21
CA GLN A 78 13.55 -1.63 -10.51
C GLN A 78 12.93 -0.23 -10.47
N MET A 79 12.84 0.40 -11.64
CA MET A 79 12.14 1.68 -11.79
C MET A 79 10.65 1.50 -11.52
N GLY A 80 10.06 2.50 -10.85
CA GLY A 80 8.62 2.58 -10.68
C GLY A 80 7.90 3.03 -11.94
N LEU A 81 6.58 2.84 -11.99
CA LEU A 81 5.76 3.30 -13.12
C LEU A 81 5.90 4.81 -13.37
N ALA A 82 6.03 5.63 -12.32
CA ALA A 82 6.20 7.08 -12.47
C ALA A 82 7.48 7.42 -13.27
N GLU A 83 8.60 6.82 -12.90
CA GLU A 83 9.90 7.03 -13.56
C GLU A 83 9.90 6.47 -14.99
N ILE A 84 9.26 5.32 -15.21
CA ILE A 84 9.12 4.73 -16.55
C ILE A 84 8.29 5.64 -17.46
N ILE A 85 7.17 6.18 -16.96
CA ILE A 85 6.33 7.11 -17.71
C ILE A 85 7.13 8.36 -18.07
N GLU A 86 7.84 8.95 -17.12
CA GLU A 86 8.68 10.12 -17.35
C GLU A 86 9.74 9.86 -18.44
N GLU A 87 10.49 8.76 -18.32
CA GLU A 87 11.53 8.40 -19.27
C GLU A 87 10.97 8.19 -20.69
N VAL A 88 9.85 7.48 -20.81
CA VAL A 88 9.20 7.22 -22.10
C VAL A 88 8.67 8.53 -22.71
N LEU A 89 7.99 9.37 -21.93
CA LEU A 89 7.42 10.62 -22.42
C LEU A 89 8.48 11.63 -22.83
N ASN A 90 9.63 11.65 -22.15
CA ASN A 90 10.78 12.49 -22.49
C ASN A 90 11.51 11.99 -23.73
N LYS A 91 11.56 10.67 -23.94
CA LYS A 91 12.28 10.05 -25.06
C LYS A 91 11.50 10.08 -26.38
N TYR A 92 10.18 9.99 -26.33
CA TYR A 92 9.32 9.86 -27.51
C TYR A 92 8.29 10.99 -27.59
N GLU A 93 8.47 11.93 -28.51
CA GLU A 93 7.59 13.10 -28.65
C GLU A 93 6.15 12.72 -29.07
N ASP A 94 5.94 11.60 -29.75
CA ASP A 94 4.61 11.21 -30.28
C ASP A 94 3.70 10.49 -29.26
N CYS A 95 4.17 10.22 -28.03
CA CYS A 95 3.40 9.51 -27.00
C CYS A 95 2.33 10.40 -26.31
N ASN A 96 1.22 10.66 -26.99
CA ASN A 96 0.15 11.53 -26.48
C ASN A 96 -1.03 10.80 -25.80
N ASP A 97 -1.07 9.47 -25.87
CA ASP A 97 -2.19 8.65 -25.39
C ASP A 97 -1.69 7.42 -24.63
N ILE A 98 -2.10 7.31 -23.37
CA ILE A 98 -1.80 6.19 -22.48
C ILE A 98 -3.06 5.33 -22.36
N PHE A 99 -2.95 4.09 -22.81
CA PHE A 99 -4.03 3.10 -22.71
C PHE A 99 -3.72 2.09 -21.60
N ILE A 100 -4.62 1.96 -20.64
CA ILE A 100 -4.49 1.07 -19.49
C ILE A 100 -5.40 -0.14 -19.69
N THR A 101 -4.82 -1.34 -19.57
CA THR A 101 -5.49 -2.64 -19.68
C THR A 101 -4.91 -3.63 -18.66
N GLY A 102 -5.49 -4.83 -18.56
CA GLY A 102 -5.10 -5.89 -17.64
C GLY A 102 -5.73 -5.79 -16.25
N GLY A 103 -5.50 -6.80 -15.40
CA GLY A 103 -6.17 -6.93 -14.10
C GLY A 103 -5.89 -5.77 -13.12
N PHE A 104 -4.67 -5.24 -13.09
CA PHE A 104 -4.32 -4.13 -12.18
C PHE A 104 -5.00 -2.80 -12.53
N SER A 105 -5.58 -2.66 -13.72
CA SER A 105 -6.38 -1.48 -14.10
C SER A 105 -7.61 -1.26 -13.20
N GLN A 106 -8.03 -2.30 -12.46
CA GLN A 106 -9.16 -2.26 -11.54
C GLN A 106 -8.85 -1.60 -10.20
N ILE A 107 -7.58 -1.26 -9.93
CA ILE A 107 -7.21 -0.52 -8.74
C ILE A 107 -7.85 0.87 -8.79
N GLU A 108 -8.67 1.18 -7.78
CA GLU A 108 -9.34 2.47 -7.67
C GLU A 108 -8.30 3.61 -7.63
N GLY A 109 -8.53 4.65 -8.43
CA GLY A 109 -7.63 5.81 -8.52
C GLY A 109 -6.35 5.59 -9.34
N LEU A 110 -6.11 4.38 -9.89
CA LEU A 110 -4.90 4.13 -10.70
C LEU A 110 -4.83 5.04 -11.93
N LYS A 111 -5.96 5.23 -12.62
CA LYS A 111 -6.06 6.14 -13.78
C LYS A 111 -5.60 7.55 -13.42
N ASP A 112 -6.13 8.06 -12.31
CA ASP A 112 -5.90 9.43 -11.88
C ASP A 112 -4.47 9.60 -11.40
N ARG A 113 -3.89 8.58 -10.75
CA ARG A 113 -2.48 8.57 -10.36
C ARG A 113 -1.56 8.55 -11.57
N ILE A 114 -1.81 7.68 -12.56
CA ILE A 114 -1.02 7.63 -13.80
C ILE A 114 -1.11 8.96 -14.54
N LYS A 115 -2.32 9.54 -14.65
CA LYS A 115 -2.53 10.84 -15.26
C LYS A 115 -1.77 11.94 -14.54
N TYR A 116 -1.84 11.96 -13.20
CA TYR A 116 -1.12 12.92 -12.37
C TYR A 116 0.40 12.85 -12.60
N GLU A 117 0.98 11.64 -12.66
CA GLU A 117 2.42 11.49 -12.93
C GLU A 117 2.78 11.90 -14.36
N ALA A 118 1.99 11.50 -15.36
CA ALA A 118 2.23 11.85 -16.75
C ALA A 118 2.12 13.36 -17.01
N ASP A 119 1.11 14.01 -16.42
CA ASP A 119 0.86 15.46 -16.56
C ASP A 119 1.97 16.32 -15.96
N LYS A 120 2.84 15.78 -15.08
CA LYS A 120 4.07 16.48 -14.62
C LYS A 120 5.08 16.67 -15.75
N CYS A 121 5.10 15.75 -16.72
CA CYS A 121 6.01 15.80 -17.86
C CYS A 121 5.34 16.54 -19.04
N ARG A 122 4.17 16.05 -19.48
CA ARG A 122 3.35 16.72 -20.49
C ARG A 122 1.88 16.34 -20.34
N SER A 123 1.00 17.17 -20.88
CA SER A 123 -0.43 16.84 -21.01
C SER A 123 -0.64 15.64 -21.95
N VAL A 124 -1.13 14.53 -21.41
CA VAL A 124 -1.48 13.32 -22.18
C VAL A 124 -2.92 12.88 -21.94
N CYS A 125 -3.49 12.17 -22.90
CA CYS A 125 -4.78 11.49 -22.71
C CYS A 125 -4.55 10.16 -21.99
N VAL A 126 -5.34 9.85 -20.97
CA VAL A 126 -5.29 8.55 -20.26
C VAL A 126 -6.66 7.88 -20.35
N ARG A 127 -6.69 6.67 -20.92
CA ARG A 127 -7.92 5.89 -21.14
C ARG A 127 -7.78 4.49 -20.55
N ILE A 128 -8.86 3.97 -19.98
CA ILE A 128 -8.96 2.58 -19.52
C ILE A 128 -9.88 1.85 -20.50
N ALA A 129 -9.58 0.59 -20.79
CA ALA A 129 -10.48 -0.30 -21.54
C ALA A 129 -11.84 -0.45 -20.83
N ASN A 130 -12.91 -0.68 -21.59
CA ASN A 130 -14.24 -0.94 -21.01
C ASN A 130 -14.28 -2.27 -20.25
N ASP A 131 -13.55 -3.28 -20.73
CA ASP A 131 -13.41 -4.57 -20.08
C ASP A 131 -11.94 -5.00 -20.03
N PRO A 132 -11.16 -4.46 -19.09
CA PRO A 132 -9.70 -4.53 -19.13
C PRO A 132 -9.11 -5.92 -18.80
N ILE A 133 -9.87 -6.83 -18.20
CA ILE A 133 -9.36 -8.19 -17.93
C ILE A 133 -9.28 -8.97 -19.25
N ASP A 134 -10.38 -8.99 -20.00
CA ASP A 134 -10.51 -9.82 -21.20
C ASP A 134 -10.12 -9.08 -22.48
N ASP A 135 -9.79 -7.79 -22.40
CA ASP A 135 -9.43 -6.95 -23.56
C ASP A 135 -8.29 -7.56 -24.39
N SER A 136 -7.29 -8.14 -23.73
CA SER A 136 -6.16 -8.78 -24.41
C SER A 136 -6.59 -9.99 -25.24
N VAL A 137 -7.51 -10.82 -24.72
CA VAL A 137 -8.04 -12.01 -25.39
C VAL A 137 -9.00 -11.61 -26.51
N LYS A 138 -9.91 -10.67 -26.23
CA LYS A 138 -10.86 -10.14 -27.21
C LYS A 138 -10.15 -9.45 -28.37
N GLY A 139 -9.08 -8.71 -28.07
CA GLY A 139 -8.20 -8.10 -29.06
C GLY A 139 -7.49 -9.13 -29.91
N ALA A 140 -7.01 -10.23 -29.33
CA ALA A 140 -6.35 -11.32 -30.07
C ALA A 140 -7.30 -12.09 -31.01
N CYS A 141 -8.60 -12.12 -30.71
CA CYS A 141 -9.63 -12.77 -31.55
C CYS A 141 -9.95 -12.05 -32.87
N PHE A 142 -9.22 -11.01 -33.24
CA PHE A 142 -9.42 -10.31 -34.52
C PHE A 142 -9.20 -11.20 -35.76
N SER A 143 -8.53 -12.35 -35.62
CA SER A 143 -8.25 -13.29 -36.70
C SER A 143 -8.82 -14.67 -36.40
N GLU A 144 -9.37 -15.33 -37.42
CA GLU A 144 -9.88 -16.71 -37.37
C GLU A 144 -8.83 -17.74 -36.93
N ILE A 145 -7.54 -17.39 -36.97
CA ILE A 145 -6.41 -18.20 -36.48
C ILE A 145 -6.47 -18.36 -34.94
N PHE A 146 -7.02 -17.37 -34.23
CA PHE A 146 -7.13 -17.37 -32.77
C PHE A 146 -8.55 -17.77 -32.34
N GLN A 147 -8.89 -19.05 -32.53
CA GLN A 147 -10.17 -19.60 -32.07
C GLN A 147 -10.27 -19.54 -30.54
N THR A 148 -11.21 -18.75 -30.02
CA THR A 148 -11.60 -18.81 -28.61
C THR A 148 -12.53 -19.99 -28.35
N TYR A 149 -12.13 -20.83 -27.41
CA TYR A 149 -12.97 -21.88 -26.86
C TYR A 149 -13.70 -21.33 -25.63
N TYR A 150 -15.01 -21.15 -25.75
CA TYR A 150 -15.84 -20.82 -24.59
C TYR A 150 -16.19 -22.10 -23.86
N PHE A 151 -15.83 -22.20 -22.58
CA PHE A 151 -16.31 -23.27 -21.72
C PHE A 151 -17.80 -23.00 -21.45
N LYS A 152 -18.67 -23.80 -22.06
CA LYS A 152 -20.09 -23.86 -21.65
C LYS A 152 -20.17 -24.84 -20.49
N ASP A 153 -20.43 -24.33 -19.29
CA ASP A 153 -20.96 -25.18 -18.22
C ASP A 153 -22.24 -25.84 -18.75
N LYS A 154 -22.19 -27.16 -18.95
CA LYS A 154 -23.40 -27.95 -19.13
C LYS A 154 -24.08 -28.03 -17.77
N CYS A 155 -24.97 -27.10 -17.50
CA CYS A 155 -26.07 -27.33 -16.58
C CYS A 155 -27.14 -28.12 -17.36
N ASP A 156 -27.07 -29.44 -17.27
CA ASP A 156 -28.25 -30.32 -17.45
C ASP A 156 -28.99 -30.42 -16.12
#